data_AF-A0A955DTP5-F1
#
_entry.id   AF-A0A955DTP5-F1
#
_cell.length_a   1.000
_cell.length_b   1.000
_cell.length_c   1.000
_cell.angle_alpha   90.00
_cell.angle_beta   90.00
_cell.angle_gamma   90.00
#
_symmetry.space_group_name_H-M   'P 1'
#
loop_
_entity.id
_entity.type
_entity.pdbx_description
1 polymer ?
#
loop_
_entity_poly.entity_id
_entity_poly.type
_entity_poly.pdbx_seq_one_letter_code
_entity_poly.pdbx_strand_id
1 'polypeptide(L)'
;MNERIPTYMPTSNRPHNMGAALDNDASRLDAVQKVTGRATYGRDVYPKNMLVAAFIRSSVGKGTIRSSKVDDARRVEGVLEVELSREETTYAGQNLGHIVAESRHALERAMRALDLRWTAERPDVAIGERTLDASPNFPDADGVLEASYSTAVQTHCALETHGCVVEHDGTKATIWASTQGTFATRDGLDDAIGLDRANWEVKCEYVGGGFGSKLNGPGKEGLTAVQLAAKYKRPIYFFVSRREDHLDTGNRPSSRTLVNVAYKKDGTILGGEVRTFGAVGVARGGGGVRVPSGRYDLGAINGQHEDVRTNAGAPRPFRAPGWPQGAFAEELML
;
A
#
# COMPACT_ATOMS: atom_id res chain seq x y z
N MET A 1 -53.16 -16.35 -3.56
CA MET A 1 -52.27 -17.48 -3.22
C MET A 1 -50.89 -16.90 -2.99
N ASN A 2 -50.52 -16.70 -1.72
CA ASN A 2 -49.21 -16.19 -1.33
C ASN A 2 -48.23 -17.36 -1.28
N GLU A 3 -47.42 -17.53 -2.31
CA GLU A 3 -46.29 -18.47 -2.27
C GLU A 3 -45.21 -17.90 -1.36
N ARG A 4 -45.21 -18.35 -0.10
CA ARG A 4 -44.09 -18.18 0.82
C ARG A 4 -42.91 -18.99 0.28
N ILE A 5 -41.85 -18.30 -0.11
CA ILE A 5 -40.54 -18.93 -0.34
C ILE A 5 -40.15 -19.64 0.97
N PRO A 6 -39.93 -20.97 0.97
CA PRO A 6 -39.55 -21.67 2.18
C PRO A 6 -38.13 -21.27 2.59
N THR A 7 -37.98 -20.74 3.80
CA THR A 7 -36.70 -20.37 4.45
C THR A 7 -35.83 -21.58 4.81
N TYR A 8 -36.20 -22.78 4.35
CA TYR A 8 -35.51 -24.02 4.65
C TYR A 8 -35.36 -24.84 3.36
N MET A 9 -34.35 -24.51 2.58
CA MET A 9 -33.86 -25.35 1.49
C MET A 9 -32.75 -26.24 2.07
N PRO A 10 -33.00 -27.52 2.37
CA PRO A 10 -31.98 -28.40 2.91
C PRO A 10 -30.97 -28.75 1.82
N THR A 11 -29.81 -28.09 1.80
CA THR A 11 -28.63 -28.66 1.13
C THR A 11 -28.15 -29.83 1.97
N SER A 12 -28.20 -31.05 1.42
CA SER A 12 -28.05 -32.33 2.11
C SER A 12 -26.63 -32.67 2.65
N ASN A 13 -25.82 -31.68 3.03
CA ASN A 13 -24.40 -31.90 3.38
C ASN A 13 -23.89 -31.09 4.58
N ARG A 14 -24.72 -30.79 5.58
CA ARG A 14 -24.21 -30.27 6.87
C ARG A 14 -24.55 -31.23 8.01
N PRO A 15 -23.57 -31.64 8.83
CA PRO A 15 -23.86 -32.17 10.16
C PRO A 15 -24.68 -31.12 10.92
N HIS A 16 -25.81 -31.52 11.51
CA HIS A 16 -26.60 -30.68 12.41
C HIS A 16 -25.67 -30.14 13.51
N ASN A 17 -25.43 -28.83 13.47
CA ASN A 17 -24.30 -28.13 14.10
C ASN A 17 -24.42 -27.97 15.62
N MET A 18 -24.38 -29.11 16.32
CA MET A 18 -24.23 -29.30 17.77
C MET A 18 -22.81 -28.92 18.28
N GLY A 19 -22.37 -27.68 18.07
CA GLY A 19 -21.02 -27.21 18.41
C GLY A 19 -20.54 -26.10 17.47
N ALA A 20 -21.32 -25.02 17.40
CA ALA A 20 -21.32 -24.07 16.28
C ALA A 20 -19.93 -23.47 15.94
N ALA A 21 -19.51 -23.65 14.69
CA ALA A 21 -18.32 -23.08 14.07
C ALA A 21 -18.63 -21.86 13.16
N LEU A 22 -19.90 -21.56 12.92
CA LEU A 22 -20.39 -20.40 12.16
C LEU A 22 -21.42 -19.65 13.02
N ASP A 23 -21.39 -18.32 12.99
CA ASP A 23 -22.25 -17.41 13.78
C ASP A 23 -22.19 -17.65 15.31
N ASN A 24 -21.06 -18.15 15.80
CA ASN A 24 -20.75 -18.28 17.22
C ASN A 24 -19.86 -17.12 17.66
N ASP A 25 -20.25 -16.42 18.75
CA ASP A 25 -19.44 -15.38 19.41
C ASP A 25 -18.32 -15.98 20.27
N ALA A 26 -17.62 -16.98 19.71
CA ALA A 26 -16.51 -17.62 20.38
C ALA A 26 -15.35 -16.63 20.51
N SER A 27 -14.69 -16.62 21.67
CA SER A 27 -13.48 -15.83 21.87
C SER A 27 -12.40 -16.22 20.88
N ARG A 28 -11.66 -15.21 20.41
CA ARG A 28 -10.54 -15.41 19.48
C ARG A 28 -9.46 -16.31 20.09
N LEU A 29 -9.14 -17.42 19.43
CA LEU A 29 -8.09 -18.34 19.87
C LEU A 29 -6.70 -17.68 19.94
N ASP A 30 -6.46 -16.70 19.07
CA ASP A 30 -5.20 -15.96 19.01
C ASP A 30 -5.13 -14.78 20.01
N ALA A 31 -6.21 -14.52 20.76
CA ALA A 31 -6.27 -13.38 21.68
C ALA A 31 -5.25 -13.50 22.81
N VAL A 32 -5.15 -14.67 23.46
CA VAL A 32 -4.26 -14.87 24.60
C VAL A 32 -2.82 -14.55 24.22
N GLN A 33 -2.34 -15.02 23.06
CA GLN A 33 -0.98 -14.75 22.61
C GLN A 33 -0.77 -13.24 22.35
N LYS A 34 -1.73 -12.56 21.72
CA LYS A 34 -1.65 -11.12 21.42
C LYS A 34 -1.66 -10.25 22.68
N VAL A 35 -2.56 -10.53 23.63
CA VAL A 35 -2.72 -9.67 24.83
C VAL A 35 -1.67 -9.94 25.91
N THR A 36 -0.97 -11.07 25.84
CA THR A 36 0.12 -11.41 26.77
C THR A 36 1.51 -11.13 26.21
N GLY A 37 1.60 -10.58 24.98
CA GLY A 37 2.88 -10.34 24.31
C GLY A 37 3.63 -11.61 23.90
N ARG A 38 2.93 -12.75 23.76
CA ARG A 38 3.50 -14.03 23.33
C ARG A 38 3.36 -14.26 21.82
N ALA A 39 2.57 -13.44 21.13
CA ALA A 39 2.47 -13.47 19.68
C ALA A 39 3.78 -12.96 19.07
N THR A 40 4.39 -13.78 18.20
CA THR A 40 5.66 -13.45 17.53
C THR A 40 5.38 -12.85 16.16
N TYR A 41 5.68 -11.56 16.00
CA TYR A 41 5.63 -10.89 14.71
C TYR A 41 6.97 -11.09 13.98
N GLY A 42 7.01 -10.87 12.66
CA GLY A 42 8.28 -10.95 11.93
C GLY A 42 9.34 -9.98 12.46
N ARG A 43 8.89 -8.88 13.09
CA ARG A 43 9.73 -7.88 13.76
C ARG A 43 10.44 -8.39 15.02
N ASP A 44 9.92 -9.43 15.65
CA ASP A 44 10.41 -9.98 16.92
C ASP A 44 11.48 -11.07 16.72
N VAL A 45 11.90 -11.28 15.47
CA VAL A 45 12.86 -12.30 15.11
C VAL A 45 14.27 -11.73 15.13
N TYR A 46 15.15 -12.34 15.94
CA TYR A 46 16.53 -11.89 16.14
C TYR A 46 17.52 -13.05 16.01
N PRO A 47 17.84 -13.50 14.78
CA PRO A 47 18.85 -14.51 14.56
C PRO A 47 20.23 -14.02 15.03
N LYS A 48 21.13 -14.95 15.34
CA LYS A 48 22.49 -14.62 15.77
C LYS A 48 23.26 -13.92 14.64
N ASN A 49 24.14 -13.00 15.01
CA ASN A 49 25.01 -12.26 14.08
C ASN A 49 24.26 -11.44 13.00
N MET A 50 22.99 -11.12 13.23
CA MET A 50 22.17 -10.34 12.33
C MET A 50 22.72 -8.92 12.11
N LEU A 51 22.62 -8.42 10.88
CA LEU A 51 22.87 -7.02 10.51
C LEU A 51 21.54 -6.25 10.44
N VAL A 52 21.61 -4.94 10.59
CA VAL A 52 20.46 -4.05 10.39
C VAL A 52 20.69 -3.23 9.12
N ALA A 53 19.65 -3.16 8.29
CA ALA A 53 19.67 -2.36 7.07
C ALA A 53 18.49 -1.37 7.02
N ALA A 54 18.71 -0.24 6.37
CA ALA A 54 17.69 0.78 6.12
C ALA A 54 17.92 1.48 4.79
N PHE A 55 16.86 2.03 4.23
CA PHE A 55 16.93 2.80 3.00
C PHE A 55 17.43 4.22 3.25
N ILE A 56 18.18 4.73 2.28
CA ILE A 56 18.45 6.16 2.13
C ILE A 56 17.27 6.77 1.37
N ARG A 57 16.61 7.76 1.95
CA ARG A 57 15.38 8.34 1.38
C ARG A 57 15.57 9.78 0.91
N SER A 58 14.88 10.12 -0.17
CA SER A 58 14.72 11.51 -0.59
C SER A 58 13.98 12.33 0.47
N SER A 59 14.45 13.56 0.68
CA SER A 59 13.79 14.55 1.53
C SER A 59 13.01 15.61 0.74
N VAL A 60 13.11 15.62 -0.59
CA VAL A 60 12.48 16.60 -1.48
C VAL A 60 11.53 15.92 -2.47
N GLY A 61 10.51 16.66 -2.93
CA GLY A 61 9.53 16.14 -3.89
C GLY A 61 10.11 15.90 -5.28
N LYS A 62 11.05 16.73 -5.72
CA LYS A 62 11.76 16.58 -6.99
C LYS A 62 13.11 17.27 -6.91
N GLY A 63 14.11 16.73 -7.56
CA GLY A 63 15.42 17.38 -7.70
C GLY A 63 16.57 16.40 -7.69
N THR A 64 17.78 16.94 -7.51
CA THR A 64 19.03 16.16 -7.57
C THR A 64 19.88 16.42 -6.33
N ILE A 65 20.61 15.39 -5.89
CA ILE A 65 21.60 15.53 -4.82
C ILE A 65 22.71 16.47 -5.31
N ARG A 66 22.89 17.58 -4.62
CA ARG A 66 23.96 18.55 -4.86
C ARG A 66 25.27 18.11 -4.21
N SER A 67 25.18 17.53 -3.02
CA SER A 67 26.34 17.00 -2.29
C SER A 67 25.89 15.98 -1.25
N SER A 68 26.76 15.02 -0.95
CA SER A 68 26.58 14.00 0.08
C SER A 68 27.90 13.74 0.81
N LYS A 69 27.82 13.31 2.07
CA LYS A 69 28.97 12.88 2.88
C LYS A 69 28.97 11.36 3.06
N VAL A 70 28.93 10.65 1.93
CA VAL A 70 28.88 9.18 1.90
C VAL A 70 30.09 8.58 2.62
N ASP A 71 31.28 9.13 2.41
CA ASP A 71 32.51 8.61 3.05
C ASP A 71 32.53 8.81 4.56
N ASP A 72 31.94 9.90 5.06
CA ASP A 72 31.82 10.11 6.51
C ASP A 72 30.84 9.11 7.12
N ALA A 73 29.73 8.80 6.42
CA ALA A 73 28.80 7.76 6.85
C ALA A 73 29.45 6.37 6.85
N ARG A 74 30.32 6.06 5.87
CA ARG A 74 31.08 4.80 5.80
C ARG A 74 32.11 4.66 6.92
N ARG A 75 32.68 5.77 7.39
CA ARG A 75 33.67 5.78 8.49
C ARG A 75 33.05 5.60 9.87
N VAL A 76 31.72 5.66 10.00
CA VAL A 76 31.04 5.42 11.27
C VAL A 76 31.30 3.98 11.71
N GLU A 77 31.84 3.82 12.92
CA GLU A 77 32.10 2.51 13.51
C GLU A 77 30.83 1.64 13.54
N GLY A 78 30.97 0.40 13.07
CA GLY A 78 29.89 -0.59 12.93
C GLY A 78 29.09 -0.48 11.63
N VAL A 79 29.42 0.44 10.71
CA VAL A 79 28.86 0.48 9.36
C VAL A 79 29.66 -0.43 8.43
N LEU A 80 28.96 -1.29 7.70
CA LEU A 80 29.58 -2.17 6.70
C LEU A 80 29.47 -1.57 5.30
N GLU A 81 28.37 -0.89 5.01
CA GLU A 81 28.10 -0.39 3.67
C GLU A 81 27.18 0.82 3.69
N VAL A 82 27.49 1.75 2.80
CA VAL A 82 26.63 2.86 2.39
C VAL A 82 26.66 2.86 0.87
N GLU A 83 25.51 2.56 0.28
CA GLU A 83 25.31 2.56 -1.17
C GLU A 83 24.27 3.61 -1.52
N LEU A 84 24.66 4.52 -2.42
CA LEU A 84 23.76 5.50 -3.04
C LEU A 84 23.66 5.12 -4.51
N SER A 85 22.53 4.54 -4.92
CA SER A 85 22.30 4.04 -6.28
C SER A 85 21.57 5.03 -7.18
N ARG A 86 21.14 6.17 -6.62
CA ARG A 86 20.38 7.20 -7.34
C ARG A 86 20.65 8.58 -6.76
N GLU A 87 20.88 9.54 -7.66
CA GLU A 87 21.12 10.95 -7.30
C GLU A 87 19.92 11.86 -7.56
N GLU A 88 19.02 11.46 -8.46
CA GLU A 88 17.81 12.21 -8.80
C GLU A 88 16.57 11.65 -8.10
N THR A 89 15.63 12.51 -7.73
CA THR A 89 14.37 12.09 -7.09
C THR A 89 13.15 12.72 -7.75
N THR A 90 12.06 11.97 -7.74
CA THR A 90 10.75 12.33 -8.27
C THR A 90 9.64 12.28 -7.23
N TYR A 91 9.95 12.00 -5.95
CA TYR A 91 9.03 12.21 -4.82
C TYR A 91 9.76 12.13 -3.48
N ALA A 92 9.19 12.80 -2.46
CA ALA A 92 9.73 12.73 -1.10
C ALA A 92 9.54 11.31 -0.53
N GLY A 93 10.61 10.74 0.02
CA GLY A 93 10.64 9.36 0.53
C GLY A 93 11.12 8.31 -0.46
N GLN A 94 11.35 8.67 -1.74
CA GLN A 94 11.87 7.74 -2.73
C GLN A 94 13.16 7.07 -2.25
N ASN A 95 13.27 5.76 -2.49
CA ASN A 95 14.49 5.01 -2.22
C ASN A 95 15.63 5.48 -3.14
N LEU A 96 16.77 5.85 -2.53
CA LEU A 96 17.98 6.29 -3.21
C LEU A 96 19.14 5.29 -3.04
N GLY A 97 18.98 4.27 -2.21
CA GLY A 97 20.04 3.36 -1.80
C GLY A 97 19.83 2.82 -0.38
N HIS A 98 20.87 2.27 0.24
CA HIS A 98 20.77 1.65 1.56
C HIS A 98 22.04 1.81 2.41
N ILE A 99 21.87 1.59 3.71
CA ILE A 99 22.94 1.47 4.69
C ILE A 99 22.83 0.11 5.37
N VAL A 100 23.96 -0.56 5.59
CA VAL A 100 24.06 -1.80 6.37
C VAL A 100 25.01 -1.60 7.54
N ALA A 101 24.58 -2.00 8.74
CA ALA A 101 25.37 -1.85 9.95
C ALA A 101 25.19 -3.03 10.93
N GLU A 102 26.14 -3.17 11.85
CA GLU A 102 26.11 -4.18 12.91
C GLU A 102 25.08 -3.91 13.99
N SER A 103 24.65 -2.66 14.12
CA SER A 103 23.66 -2.26 15.09
C SER A 103 22.81 -1.10 14.59
N ARG A 104 21.62 -0.98 15.17
CA ARG A 104 20.73 0.15 14.92
C ARG A 104 21.37 1.49 15.28
N HIS A 105 22.19 1.54 16.33
CA HIS A 105 22.91 2.75 16.73
C HIS A 105 23.93 3.19 15.67
N ALA A 106 24.70 2.25 15.12
CA ALA A 106 25.65 2.55 14.04
C ALA A 106 24.90 3.06 12.79
N LEU A 107 23.81 2.41 12.42
CA LEU A 107 22.95 2.84 11.30
C LEU A 107 22.38 4.25 11.50
N GLU A 108 21.88 4.57 12.69
CA GLU A 108 21.32 5.90 12.98
C GLU A 108 22.40 7.00 12.96
N ARG A 109 23.61 6.70 13.44
CA ARG A 109 24.77 7.62 13.31
C ARG A 109 25.17 7.80 11.85
N ALA A 110 25.20 6.73 11.06
CA ALA A 110 25.50 6.78 9.64
C ALA A 110 24.51 7.63 8.85
N MET A 111 23.20 7.46 9.12
CA MET A 111 22.14 8.28 8.51
C MET A 111 22.31 9.77 8.81
N ARG A 112 22.78 10.13 10.01
CA ARG A 112 23.10 11.53 10.36
C ARG A 112 24.36 12.04 9.66
N ALA A 113 25.39 11.21 9.58
CA ALA A 113 26.66 11.55 8.96
C ALA A 113 26.54 11.75 7.44
N LEU A 114 25.61 11.06 6.77
CA LEU A 114 25.41 11.09 5.32
C LEU A 114 25.15 12.50 4.73
N ASP A 115 24.52 13.39 5.50
CA ASP A 115 24.34 14.84 5.19
C ASP A 115 24.01 15.14 3.71
N LEU A 116 22.86 14.66 3.24
CA LEU A 116 22.40 14.89 1.85
C LEU A 116 21.93 16.34 1.66
N ARG A 117 22.49 17.03 0.66
CA ARG A 117 22.07 18.38 0.23
C ARG A 117 21.49 18.32 -1.17
N TRP A 118 20.46 19.12 -1.40
CA TRP A 118 19.61 19.04 -2.58
C TRP A 118 19.63 20.33 -3.39
N THR A 119 19.56 20.19 -4.70
CA THR A 119 19.01 21.21 -5.60
C THR A 119 17.56 20.81 -5.84
N ALA A 120 16.64 21.41 -5.09
CA ALA A 120 15.21 21.09 -5.18
C ALA A 120 14.58 21.76 -6.41
N GLU A 121 13.69 21.03 -7.06
CA GLU A 121 12.92 21.51 -8.21
C GLU A 121 11.44 21.62 -7.87
N ARG A 122 10.70 22.38 -8.69
CA ARG A 122 9.25 22.47 -8.56
C ARG A 122 8.63 21.12 -8.94
N PRO A 123 7.78 20.53 -8.09
CA PRO A 123 6.99 19.36 -8.44
C PRO A 123 6.09 19.60 -9.66
N ASP A 124 6.00 18.60 -10.52
CA ASP A 124 5.11 18.53 -11.67
C ASP A 124 3.75 17.95 -11.26
N VAL A 125 2.73 18.39 -11.98
CA VAL A 125 1.39 17.79 -11.97
C VAL A 125 0.99 17.58 -13.43
N ALA A 126 0.56 16.37 -13.76
CA ALA A 126 0.11 16.06 -15.11
C ALA A 126 -1.20 15.26 -15.06
N ILE A 127 -2.14 15.69 -15.88
CA ILE A 127 -3.38 14.99 -16.16
C ILE A 127 -3.38 14.59 -17.64
N GLY A 128 -3.97 13.46 -17.99
CA GLY A 128 -4.09 13.07 -19.40
C GLY A 128 -4.95 14.08 -20.17
N GLU A 129 -4.60 14.38 -21.41
CA GLU A 129 -5.52 15.08 -22.31
C GLU A 129 -6.54 14.07 -22.82
N ARG A 130 -7.83 14.33 -22.58
CA ARG A 130 -8.91 13.51 -23.10
C ARG A 130 -10.05 14.39 -23.62
N THR A 131 -10.56 14.05 -24.79
CA THR A 131 -11.79 14.64 -25.33
C THR A 131 -12.96 14.20 -24.46
N LEU A 132 -13.73 15.18 -23.99
CA LEU A 132 -14.96 14.93 -23.25
C LEU A 132 -16.05 14.49 -24.23
N ASP A 133 -16.71 13.38 -23.93
CA ASP A 133 -17.97 13.05 -24.60
C ASP A 133 -19.02 14.12 -24.28
N ALA A 134 -19.96 14.33 -25.19
CA ALA A 134 -21.06 15.26 -24.95
C ALA A 134 -21.84 14.85 -23.70
N SER A 135 -22.10 15.80 -22.80
CA SER A 135 -22.92 15.55 -21.62
C SER A 135 -24.32 15.14 -22.07
N PRO A 136 -24.91 14.07 -21.50
CA PRO A 136 -26.28 13.69 -21.81
C PRO A 136 -27.24 14.83 -21.43
N ASN A 137 -28.18 15.14 -22.33
CA ASN A 137 -29.18 16.19 -22.12
C ASN A 137 -30.50 15.57 -21.65
N PHE A 138 -31.09 16.15 -20.60
CA PHE A 138 -32.35 15.69 -20.00
C PHE A 138 -33.37 16.82 -20.03
N PRO A 139 -34.10 17.01 -21.16
CA PRO A 139 -35.08 18.10 -21.29
C PRO A 139 -36.25 17.98 -20.30
N ASP A 140 -36.54 16.77 -19.81
CA ASP A 140 -37.60 16.49 -18.83
C ASP A 140 -37.12 16.64 -17.38
N ALA A 141 -35.91 17.17 -17.15
CA ALA A 141 -35.40 17.39 -15.80
C ALA A 141 -36.07 18.60 -15.14
N ASP A 142 -36.43 18.47 -13.87
CA ASP A 142 -36.89 19.61 -13.06
C ASP A 142 -35.70 20.42 -12.49
N GLY A 143 -34.52 19.82 -12.43
CA GLY A 143 -33.30 20.46 -11.93
C GLY A 143 -32.04 19.64 -12.24
N VAL A 144 -30.89 20.28 -12.01
CA VAL A 144 -29.56 19.68 -12.13
C VAL A 144 -28.79 19.94 -10.84
N LEU A 145 -28.19 18.89 -10.28
CA LEU A 145 -27.23 19.01 -9.20
C LEU A 145 -25.83 19.15 -9.80
N GLU A 146 -25.17 20.27 -9.51
CA GLU A 146 -23.75 20.49 -9.80
C GLU A 146 -22.96 20.49 -8.49
N ALA A 147 -22.05 19.52 -8.32
CA ALA A 147 -21.29 19.37 -7.09
C ALA A 147 -19.86 18.88 -7.32
N SER A 148 -18.97 19.22 -6.37
CA SER A 148 -17.62 18.65 -6.31
C SER A 148 -17.33 18.08 -4.93
N TYR A 149 -16.93 16.81 -4.91
CA TYR A 149 -16.54 16.08 -3.70
C TYR A 149 -15.06 15.73 -3.76
N SER A 150 -14.38 15.74 -2.61
CA SER A 150 -12.98 15.34 -2.55
C SER A 150 -12.68 14.51 -1.33
N THR A 151 -11.79 13.54 -1.47
CA THR A 151 -11.23 12.78 -0.35
C THR A 151 -9.72 12.95 -0.34
N ALA A 152 -9.13 13.16 0.84
CA ALA A 152 -7.69 13.28 0.98
C ALA A 152 -6.95 11.95 0.73
N VAL A 153 -5.63 12.03 0.51
CA VAL A 153 -4.75 10.85 0.55
C VAL A 153 -4.85 10.21 1.93
N GLN A 154 -4.94 8.89 1.99
CA GLN A 154 -4.95 8.14 3.24
C GLN A 154 -3.83 7.10 3.26
N THR A 155 -3.00 7.11 4.29
CA THR A 155 -1.99 6.08 4.54
C THR A 155 -2.58 4.97 5.42
N HIS A 156 -2.11 3.74 5.24
CA HIS A 156 -2.69 2.56 5.91
C HIS A 156 -2.48 2.55 7.42
N CYS A 157 -1.40 3.18 7.89
CA CYS A 157 -1.04 3.29 9.31
C CYS A 157 -1.11 1.95 10.07
N ALA A 158 -0.71 0.84 9.41
CA ALA A 158 -0.51 -0.46 10.07
C ALA A 158 0.46 -0.28 11.24
N LEU A 159 0.09 -0.74 12.44
CA LEU A 159 0.89 -0.49 13.65
C LEU A 159 2.28 -1.12 13.55
N GLU A 160 2.38 -2.29 12.91
CA GLU A 160 3.64 -2.84 12.42
C GLU A 160 3.99 -2.21 11.06
N THR A 161 5.15 -1.56 10.96
CA THR A 161 5.64 -1.04 9.66
C THR A 161 6.06 -2.17 8.71
N HIS A 162 6.17 -1.85 7.42
CA HIS A 162 6.65 -2.80 6.42
C HIS A 162 8.09 -3.25 6.69
N GLY A 163 8.37 -4.51 6.39
CA GLY A 163 9.68 -5.09 6.60
C GLY A 163 9.70 -6.60 6.72
N CYS A 164 10.90 -7.12 6.90
CA CYS A 164 11.15 -8.52 7.17
C CYS A 164 12.48 -8.72 7.91
N VAL A 165 12.65 -9.95 8.40
CA VAL A 165 13.96 -10.52 8.71
C VAL A 165 14.24 -11.62 7.71
N VAL A 166 15.46 -11.66 7.17
CA VAL A 166 15.88 -12.68 6.20
C VAL A 166 17.08 -13.43 6.74
N GLU A 167 17.05 -14.76 6.65
CA GLU A 167 18.21 -15.63 6.86
C GLU A 167 18.41 -16.47 5.60
N HIS A 168 19.66 -16.63 5.17
CA HIS A 168 20.03 -17.38 3.97
C HIS A 168 21.34 -18.13 4.21
N ASP A 169 21.34 -19.45 4.01
CA ASP A 169 22.49 -20.33 4.24
C ASP A 169 23.29 -20.68 2.96
N GLY A 170 22.91 -20.12 1.82
CA GLY A 170 23.46 -20.41 0.50
C GLY A 170 22.64 -21.43 -0.31
N THR A 171 21.79 -22.21 0.34
CA THR A 171 20.94 -23.23 -0.30
C THR A 171 19.45 -22.99 -0.05
N LYS A 172 19.09 -22.41 1.09
CA LYS A 172 17.73 -22.10 1.52
C LYS A 172 17.66 -20.75 2.18
N ALA A 173 16.55 -20.05 1.95
CA ALA A 173 16.28 -18.75 2.54
C ALA A 173 14.95 -18.75 3.30
N THR A 174 15.00 -18.31 4.56
CA THR A 174 13.82 -18.09 5.39
C THR A 174 13.57 -16.60 5.55
N ILE A 175 12.32 -16.17 5.37
CA ILE A 175 11.90 -14.78 5.52
C ILE A 175 10.75 -14.70 6.49
N TRP A 176 10.95 -13.98 7.58
CA TRP A 176 9.88 -13.58 8.50
C TRP A 176 9.34 -12.23 8.06
N ALA A 177 8.26 -12.25 7.28
CA ALA A 177 7.75 -11.07 6.59
C ALA A 177 6.52 -10.50 7.29
N SER A 178 6.46 -9.19 7.38
CA SER A 178 5.22 -8.47 7.65
C SER A 178 4.37 -8.44 6.37
N THR A 179 3.56 -9.49 6.13
CA THR A 179 2.83 -9.70 4.86
C THR A 179 1.37 -10.11 5.06
N GLN A 180 0.53 -9.85 4.06
CA GLN A 180 -0.84 -10.40 3.94
C GLN A 180 -0.91 -11.60 2.98
N GLY A 181 0.16 -11.89 2.25
CA GLY A 181 0.19 -12.96 1.26
C GLY A 181 1.55 -13.65 1.23
N THR A 182 1.71 -14.73 1.99
CA THR A 182 2.98 -15.49 2.06
C THR A 182 3.38 -16.08 0.71
N PHE A 183 2.42 -16.62 -0.05
CA PHE A 183 2.66 -17.13 -1.41
C PHE A 183 3.08 -16.02 -2.38
N ALA A 184 2.36 -14.90 -2.39
CA ALA A 184 2.72 -13.75 -3.23
C ALA A 184 4.09 -13.18 -2.85
N THR A 185 4.43 -13.20 -1.55
CA THR A 185 5.76 -12.82 -1.05
C THR A 185 6.83 -13.75 -1.59
N ARG A 186 6.62 -15.07 -1.50
CA ARG A 186 7.56 -16.08 -2.03
C ARG A 186 7.75 -15.92 -3.54
N ASP A 187 6.64 -15.87 -4.28
CA ASP A 187 6.66 -15.86 -5.74
C ASP A 187 7.28 -14.55 -6.29
N GLY A 188 7.24 -13.46 -5.51
CA GLY A 188 7.94 -12.22 -5.85
C GLY A 188 9.44 -12.21 -5.55
N LEU A 189 10.00 -13.30 -5.01
CA LEU A 189 11.44 -13.47 -4.74
C LEU A 189 12.14 -14.32 -5.80
N ASP A 190 11.37 -14.91 -6.71
CA ASP A 190 11.91 -15.59 -7.87
C ASP A 190 12.87 -14.60 -8.59
N ASP A 191 14.05 -15.09 -8.94
CA ASP A 191 15.18 -14.32 -9.52
C ASP A 191 15.94 -13.36 -8.58
N ALA A 192 15.56 -13.19 -7.31
CA ALA A 192 16.25 -12.24 -6.43
C ALA A 192 17.73 -12.60 -6.20
N ILE A 193 18.03 -13.88 -6.02
CA ILE A 193 19.38 -14.43 -5.75
C ILE A 193 19.62 -15.80 -6.41
N GLY A 194 18.81 -16.18 -7.40
CA GLY A 194 18.97 -17.44 -8.14
C GLY A 194 18.67 -18.72 -7.35
N LEU A 195 17.88 -18.63 -6.26
CA LEU A 195 17.36 -19.81 -5.56
C LEU A 195 16.09 -20.33 -6.22
N ASP A 196 15.98 -21.65 -6.37
CA ASP A 196 14.74 -22.29 -6.80
C ASP A 196 13.59 -21.99 -5.83
N ARG A 197 12.37 -21.86 -6.36
CA ARG A 197 11.15 -21.59 -5.60
C ARG A 197 10.95 -22.49 -4.37
N ALA A 198 11.38 -23.76 -4.47
CA ALA A 198 11.26 -24.75 -3.40
C ALA A 198 12.18 -24.49 -2.20
N ASN A 199 13.22 -23.66 -2.37
CA ASN A 199 14.21 -23.32 -1.36
C ASN A 199 13.86 -22.04 -0.58
N TRP A 200 12.69 -21.44 -0.85
CA TRP A 200 12.17 -20.28 -0.14
C TRP A 200 11.12 -20.68 0.91
N GLU A 201 11.31 -20.22 2.13
CA GLU A 201 10.31 -20.32 3.20
C GLU A 201 9.89 -18.91 3.67
N VAL A 202 8.61 -18.57 3.49
CA VAL A 202 8.05 -17.30 3.98
C VAL A 202 7.16 -17.56 5.19
N LYS A 203 7.52 -16.97 6.33
CA LYS A 203 6.83 -17.09 7.62
C LYS A 203 6.10 -15.80 7.96
N CYS A 204 4.83 -15.94 8.34
CA CYS A 204 3.99 -14.87 8.86
C CYS A 204 2.90 -15.48 9.75
N GLU A 205 3.20 -15.70 11.03
CA GLU A 205 2.22 -16.18 12.01
C GLU A 205 1.30 -15.05 12.47
N TYR A 206 1.87 -13.87 12.68
CA TYR A 206 1.17 -12.65 13.06
C TYR A 206 1.59 -11.47 12.18
N VAL A 207 0.62 -10.61 11.87
CA VAL A 207 0.85 -9.34 11.15
C VAL A 207 0.15 -8.22 11.90
N GLY A 208 0.87 -7.14 12.19
CA GLY A 208 0.40 -5.98 12.97
C GLY A 208 -0.42 -5.01 12.12
N GLY A 209 -1.39 -5.55 11.37
CA GLY A 209 -2.19 -4.84 10.38
C GLY A 209 -1.49 -4.74 9.03
N GLY A 210 -2.29 -4.60 7.98
CA GLY A 210 -1.81 -4.38 6.62
C GLY A 210 -2.80 -3.55 5.81
N PHE A 211 -4.10 -3.79 6.03
CA PHE A 211 -5.16 -2.96 5.46
C PHE A 211 -5.15 -2.86 3.92
N GLY A 212 -4.43 -3.77 3.26
CA GLY A 212 -4.22 -3.85 1.81
C GLY A 212 -2.78 -3.53 1.38
N SER A 213 -1.98 -2.85 2.21
CA SER A 213 -0.63 -2.42 1.83
C SER A 213 0.41 -3.53 1.82
N LYS A 214 0.11 -4.70 2.39
CA LYS A 214 1.05 -5.80 2.55
C LYS A 214 0.70 -7.01 1.66
N LEU A 215 -0.09 -6.82 0.60
CA LEU A 215 -0.50 -7.88 -0.33
C LEU A 215 0.45 -8.08 -1.53
N ASN A 216 1.23 -7.06 -1.90
CA ASN A 216 1.95 -7.01 -3.18
C ASN A 216 3.38 -7.57 -3.08
N GLY A 217 3.49 -8.82 -2.64
CA GLY A 217 4.76 -9.54 -2.59
C GLY A 217 5.75 -9.03 -1.53
N PRO A 218 7.08 -9.27 -1.72
CA PRO A 218 8.11 -8.94 -0.72
C PRO A 218 8.41 -7.45 -0.59
N GLY A 219 7.90 -6.62 -1.51
CA GLY A 219 8.22 -5.19 -1.54
C GLY A 219 9.70 -4.93 -1.83
N LYS A 220 10.09 -3.65 -1.82
CA LYS A 220 11.49 -3.26 -2.00
C LYS A 220 12.33 -3.68 -0.79
N GLU A 221 11.75 -3.58 0.40
CA GLU A 221 12.36 -3.95 1.67
C GLU A 221 12.76 -5.44 1.69
N GLY A 222 11.88 -6.34 1.26
CA GLY A 222 12.18 -7.77 1.19
C GLY A 222 13.21 -8.11 0.13
N LEU A 223 13.08 -7.53 -1.08
CA LEU A 223 14.06 -7.75 -2.15
C LEU A 223 15.47 -7.28 -1.76
N THR A 224 15.58 -6.08 -1.20
CA THR A 224 16.88 -5.56 -0.72
C THR A 224 17.41 -6.39 0.45
N ALA A 225 16.58 -6.76 1.43
CA ALA A 225 17.04 -7.58 2.55
C ALA A 225 17.59 -8.95 2.11
N VAL A 226 16.96 -9.57 1.11
CA VAL A 226 17.38 -10.85 0.54
C VAL A 226 18.72 -10.73 -0.18
N GLN A 227 18.89 -9.71 -1.01
CA GLN A 227 20.16 -9.45 -1.70
C GLN A 227 21.31 -9.23 -0.69
N LEU A 228 21.04 -8.44 0.36
CA LEU A 228 22.00 -8.19 1.43
C LEU A 228 22.32 -9.45 2.23
N ALA A 229 21.32 -10.29 2.53
CA ALA A 229 21.54 -11.54 3.27
C ALA A 229 22.46 -12.49 2.48
N ALA A 230 22.25 -12.60 1.16
CA ALA A 230 23.11 -13.39 0.29
C ALA A 230 24.53 -12.81 0.18
N LYS A 231 24.66 -11.48 0.06
CA LYS A 231 25.97 -10.79 -0.01
C LYS A 231 26.80 -11.01 1.25
N TYR A 232 26.21 -10.80 2.42
CA TYR A 232 26.92 -10.83 3.69
C TYR A 232 27.01 -12.22 4.32
N LYS A 233 26.20 -13.18 3.83
CA LYS A 233 26.02 -14.50 4.45
C LYS A 233 25.68 -14.39 5.94
N ARG A 234 24.85 -13.38 6.25
CA ARG A 234 24.41 -13.03 7.59
C ARG A 234 22.93 -12.67 7.54
N PRO A 235 22.14 -12.96 8.59
CA PRO A 235 20.77 -12.54 8.65
C PRO A 235 20.62 -11.01 8.56
N ILE A 236 19.57 -10.53 7.89
CA ILE A 236 19.30 -9.09 7.72
C ILE A 236 17.96 -8.74 8.37
N TYR A 237 18.00 -7.76 9.28
CA TYR A 237 16.83 -7.07 9.78
C TYR A 237 16.53 -5.84 8.91
N PHE A 238 15.38 -5.82 8.26
CA PHE A 238 14.96 -4.71 7.41
C PHE A 238 13.51 -4.33 7.71
N PHE A 239 13.30 -3.40 8.63
CA PHE A 239 12.01 -2.76 8.84
C PHE A 239 12.13 -1.26 8.65
N VAL A 240 11.25 -0.70 7.82
CA VAL A 240 11.23 0.75 7.60
C VAL A 240 10.75 1.47 8.86
N SER A 241 11.24 2.69 9.07
CA SER A 241 10.75 3.54 10.15
C SER A 241 9.30 3.99 9.89
N ARG A 242 8.60 4.47 10.93
CA ARG A 242 7.24 5.00 10.76
C ARG A 242 7.19 6.18 9.79
N ARG A 243 8.24 7.00 9.73
CA ARG A 243 8.31 8.12 8.79
C ARG A 243 8.37 7.60 7.35
N GLU A 244 9.21 6.61 7.08
CA GLU A 244 9.34 5.99 5.76
C GLU A 244 8.08 5.25 5.34
N ASP A 245 7.42 4.59 6.29
CA ASP A 245 6.16 3.89 6.07
C ASP A 245 5.09 4.83 5.46
N HIS A 246 4.97 6.05 5.98
CA HIS A 246 4.06 7.07 5.45
C HIS A 246 4.48 7.65 4.10
N LEU A 247 5.78 7.65 3.78
CA LEU A 247 6.28 8.31 2.57
C LEU A 247 6.35 7.37 1.36
N ASP A 248 6.64 6.09 1.58
CA ASP A 248 6.98 5.18 0.47
C ASP A 248 6.59 3.71 0.73
N THR A 249 5.43 3.49 1.35
CA THR A 249 4.75 2.17 1.33
C THR A 249 3.38 2.20 0.66
N GLY A 250 3.09 3.31 0.00
CA GLY A 250 1.87 3.55 -0.76
C GLY A 250 0.73 4.13 0.06
N ASN A 251 -0.37 4.44 -0.62
CA ASN A 251 -1.52 5.13 -0.04
C ASN A 251 -2.82 4.78 -0.77
N ARG A 252 -3.96 5.05 -0.13
CA ARG A 252 -5.20 5.33 -0.87
C ARG A 252 -5.03 6.69 -1.53
N PRO A 253 -5.13 6.76 -2.87
CA PRO A 253 -5.01 8.03 -3.58
C PRO A 253 -6.18 8.94 -3.20
N SER A 254 -5.91 10.25 -3.15
CA SER A 254 -6.96 11.24 -3.07
C SER A 254 -7.87 11.15 -4.28
N SER A 255 -9.14 11.54 -4.11
CA SER A 255 -10.06 11.69 -5.23
C SER A 255 -10.62 13.10 -5.29
N ARG A 256 -10.96 13.53 -6.50
CA ARG A 256 -11.91 14.59 -6.76
C ARG A 256 -12.99 14.06 -7.69
N THR A 257 -14.24 14.23 -7.33
CA THR A 257 -15.40 13.84 -8.14
C THR A 257 -16.16 15.11 -8.49
N LEU A 258 -16.47 15.29 -9.77
CA LEU A 258 -17.35 16.33 -10.30
C LEU A 258 -18.64 15.63 -10.73
N VAL A 259 -19.77 16.18 -10.30
CA VAL A 259 -21.10 15.59 -10.51
C VAL A 259 -21.98 16.66 -11.15
N ASN A 260 -22.59 16.31 -12.28
CA ASN A 260 -23.65 17.07 -12.94
C ASN A 260 -24.80 16.11 -13.24
N VAL A 261 -25.80 16.02 -12.35
CA VAL A 261 -26.85 14.99 -12.41
C VAL A 261 -28.23 15.63 -12.47
N ALA A 262 -29.02 15.23 -13.46
CA ALA A 262 -30.38 15.70 -13.68
C ALA A 262 -31.39 14.89 -12.86
N TYR A 263 -32.35 15.57 -12.26
CA TYR A 263 -33.38 14.95 -11.41
C TYR A 263 -34.77 15.56 -11.62
N LYS A 264 -35.78 14.82 -11.18
CA LYS A 264 -37.19 15.25 -11.09
C LYS A 264 -37.56 15.62 -9.66
N LYS A 265 -38.61 16.43 -9.48
CA LYS A 265 -39.13 16.83 -8.15
C LYS A 265 -39.58 15.65 -7.29
N ASP A 266 -39.88 14.50 -7.90
CA ASP A 266 -40.24 13.26 -7.20
C ASP A 266 -39.03 12.47 -6.68
N GLY A 267 -37.81 12.94 -6.93
CA GLY A 267 -36.56 12.30 -6.53
C GLY A 267 -35.97 11.33 -7.56
N THR A 268 -36.63 11.14 -8.72
CA THR A 268 -36.08 10.31 -9.80
C THR A 268 -34.82 10.94 -10.38
N ILE A 269 -33.75 10.18 -10.46
CA ILE A 269 -32.51 10.58 -11.12
C ILE A 269 -32.55 10.09 -12.57
N LEU A 270 -32.35 11.00 -13.52
CA LEU A 270 -32.45 10.70 -14.95
C LEU A 270 -31.10 10.27 -15.55
N GLY A 271 -30.01 10.73 -14.96
CA GLY A 271 -28.66 10.55 -15.48
C GLY A 271 -27.86 11.85 -15.42
N GLY A 272 -26.70 11.85 -16.06
CA GLY A 272 -25.80 12.99 -15.99
C GLY A 272 -24.37 12.63 -16.29
N GLU A 273 -23.47 13.50 -15.86
CA GLU A 273 -22.03 13.33 -16.00
C GLU A 273 -21.38 13.21 -14.63
N VAL A 274 -20.52 12.20 -14.48
CA VAL A 274 -19.67 12.05 -13.30
C VAL A 274 -18.22 11.90 -13.75
N ARG A 275 -17.39 12.86 -13.38
CA ARG A 275 -15.95 12.85 -13.65
C ARG A 275 -15.17 12.63 -12.38
N THR A 276 -14.22 11.72 -12.40
CA THR A 276 -13.41 11.37 -11.24
C THR A 276 -11.93 11.51 -11.54
N PHE A 277 -11.19 12.06 -10.58
CA PHE A 277 -9.75 12.28 -10.67
C PHE A 277 -9.07 11.59 -9.50
N GLY A 278 -8.07 10.76 -9.76
CA GLY A 278 -7.32 10.04 -8.72
C GLY A 278 -5.84 10.39 -8.74
N ALA A 279 -5.26 10.82 -7.61
CA ALA A 279 -3.83 11.16 -7.57
C ALA A 279 -2.94 9.90 -7.46
N VAL A 280 -2.25 9.53 -8.54
CA VAL A 280 -1.46 8.28 -8.61
C VAL A 280 0.03 8.45 -8.32
N GLY A 281 0.46 9.66 -7.97
CA GLY A 281 1.88 9.96 -7.78
C GLY A 281 2.67 9.65 -9.06
N VAL A 282 3.79 8.95 -8.90
CA VAL A 282 4.65 8.52 -10.02
C VAL A 282 4.14 7.29 -10.78
N ALA A 283 3.05 6.66 -10.34
CA ALA A 283 2.48 5.50 -11.03
C ALA A 283 1.69 5.90 -12.29
N ARG A 284 1.30 4.89 -13.07
CA ARG A 284 0.47 5.04 -14.29
C ARG A 284 -0.92 4.42 -14.13
N GLY A 285 -1.38 4.28 -12.89
CA GLY A 285 -2.63 3.59 -12.57
C GLY A 285 -2.88 3.50 -11.06
N GLY A 286 -4.12 3.17 -10.70
CA GLY A 286 -4.52 2.90 -9.32
C GLY A 286 -5.31 4.04 -8.64
N GLY A 287 -5.64 5.11 -9.37
CA GLY A 287 -6.46 6.24 -8.90
C GLY A 287 -7.96 6.01 -8.98
N GLY A 288 -8.39 4.88 -9.55
CA GLY A 288 -9.77 4.55 -9.88
C GLY A 288 -10.78 4.82 -8.75
N VAL A 289 -11.83 5.54 -9.08
CA VAL A 289 -13.01 5.79 -8.24
C VAL A 289 -14.20 5.04 -8.83
N ARG A 290 -14.98 4.34 -7.99
CA ARG A 290 -16.10 3.50 -8.42
C ARG A 290 -17.43 4.26 -8.38
N VAL A 291 -17.74 5.05 -9.41
CA VAL A 291 -19.03 5.71 -9.62
C VAL A 291 -19.43 5.60 -11.11
N PRO A 292 -20.65 5.18 -11.47
CA PRO A 292 -21.71 4.69 -10.57
C PRO A 292 -21.35 3.32 -9.96
N SER A 293 -21.86 3.05 -8.77
CA SER A 293 -21.54 1.86 -7.98
C SER A 293 -22.54 0.72 -8.12
N GLY A 294 -23.70 0.98 -8.74
CA GLY A 294 -24.81 0.04 -8.86
C GLY A 294 -25.69 -0.09 -7.62
N ARG A 295 -25.48 0.74 -6.57
CA ARG A 295 -26.34 0.78 -5.37
C ARG A 295 -27.68 1.48 -5.62
N TYR A 296 -27.69 2.45 -6.52
CA TYR A 296 -28.85 3.27 -6.85
C TYR A 296 -29.10 3.25 -8.35
N ASP A 297 -30.35 3.42 -8.74
CA ASP A 297 -30.68 3.77 -10.12
C ASP A 297 -30.36 5.26 -10.32
N LEU A 298 -29.20 5.53 -10.92
CA LEU A 298 -28.74 6.87 -11.27
C LEU A 298 -29.08 7.23 -12.71
N GLY A 299 -29.92 6.45 -13.39
CA GLY A 299 -30.24 6.63 -14.79
C GLY A 299 -29.02 6.55 -15.71
N ALA A 300 -29.03 7.34 -16.79
CA ALA A 300 -27.98 7.32 -17.81
C ALA A 300 -26.75 8.16 -17.38
N ILE A 301 -25.84 7.56 -16.61
CA ILE A 301 -24.58 8.21 -16.21
C ILE A 301 -23.50 8.04 -17.28
N ASN A 302 -22.98 9.16 -17.77
CA ASN A 302 -21.70 9.24 -18.47
C ASN A 302 -20.57 9.37 -17.44
N GLY A 303 -19.93 8.25 -17.11
CA GLY A 303 -18.85 8.18 -16.12
C GLY A 303 -17.46 8.23 -16.75
N GLN A 304 -16.61 9.12 -16.25
CA GLN A 304 -15.21 9.23 -16.71
C GLN A 304 -14.24 9.23 -15.53
N HIS A 305 -13.05 8.66 -15.76
CA HIS A 305 -11.97 8.62 -14.78
C HIS A 305 -10.64 9.05 -15.38
N GLU A 306 -9.91 9.86 -14.64
CA GLU A 306 -8.60 10.38 -15.01
C GLU A 306 -7.60 10.19 -13.86
N ASP A 307 -6.47 9.54 -14.15
CA ASP A 307 -5.34 9.48 -13.22
C ASP A 307 -4.53 10.79 -13.30
N VAL A 308 -4.29 11.40 -12.14
CA VAL A 308 -3.49 12.61 -11.98
C VAL A 308 -2.11 12.24 -11.46
N ARG A 309 -1.08 12.41 -12.29
CA ARG A 309 0.32 12.17 -11.93
C ARG A 309 0.89 13.35 -11.17
N THR A 310 1.64 13.06 -10.12
CA THR A 310 2.31 14.06 -9.27
C THR A 310 3.64 13.50 -8.77
N ASN A 311 4.51 14.35 -8.20
CA ASN A 311 5.71 13.88 -7.50
C ASN A 311 5.40 13.34 -6.09
N ALA A 312 4.63 12.27 -6.02
CA ALA A 312 4.28 11.55 -4.80
C ALA A 312 4.45 10.03 -4.96
N GLY A 313 4.48 9.31 -3.84
CA GLY A 313 4.53 7.86 -3.83
C GLY A 313 3.30 7.22 -4.51
N ALA A 314 3.52 6.06 -5.13
CA ALA A 314 2.49 5.34 -5.86
C ALA A 314 1.32 4.87 -4.95
N PRO A 315 0.08 4.76 -5.48
CA PRO A 315 -1.03 4.21 -4.74
C PRO A 315 -0.80 2.73 -4.41
N ARG A 316 -1.45 2.27 -3.35
CA ARG A 316 -1.46 0.86 -2.94
C ARG A 316 -2.82 0.51 -2.34
N PRO A 317 -3.36 -0.71 -2.53
CA PRO A 317 -4.68 -1.07 -2.04
C PRO A 317 -4.90 -0.68 -0.56
N PHE A 318 -5.98 0.03 -0.27
CA PHE A 318 -6.47 0.28 1.09
C PHE A 318 -7.93 -0.14 1.11
N ARG A 319 -8.32 -0.99 2.09
CA ARG A 319 -9.68 -1.48 2.41
C ARG A 319 -10.76 -1.04 1.41
N ALA A 320 -11.09 -1.94 0.48
CA ALA A 320 -11.94 -1.69 -0.70
C ALA A 320 -11.39 -0.56 -1.60
N PRO A 321 -10.39 -0.81 -2.46
CA PRO A 321 -9.86 0.22 -3.34
C PRO A 321 -10.92 0.81 -4.27
N GLY A 322 -10.99 2.15 -4.36
CA GLY A 322 -11.91 2.91 -5.22
C GLY A 322 -13.35 3.03 -4.71
N TRP A 323 -13.79 2.11 -3.84
CA TRP A 323 -15.16 2.07 -3.32
C TRP A 323 -15.47 3.15 -2.28
N PRO A 324 -14.67 3.38 -1.21
CA PRO A 324 -14.92 4.46 -0.26
C PRO A 324 -14.95 5.84 -0.91
N GLN A 325 -14.08 6.11 -1.88
CA GLN A 325 -14.11 7.38 -2.61
C GLN A 325 -15.40 7.52 -3.44
N GLY A 326 -15.85 6.43 -4.08
CA GLY A 326 -17.07 6.43 -4.87
C GLY A 326 -18.33 6.53 -4.01
N ALA A 327 -18.42 5.73 -2.96
CA ALA A 327 -19.50 5.78 -1.98
C ALA A 327 -19.59 7.16 -1.33
N PHE A 328 -18.47 7.77 -0.92
CA PHE A 328 -18.50 9.13 -0.37
C PHE A 328 -19.14 10.15 -1.33
N ALA A 329 -18.79 10.10 -2.62
CA ALA A 329 -19.38 11.02 -3.60
C ALA A 329 -20.85 10.72 -3.87
N GLU A 330 -21.22 9.44 -4.01
CA GLU A 330 -22.61 9.05 -4.28
C GLU A 330 -23.54 9.32 -3.11
N GLU A 331 -23.14 8.98 -1.88
CA GLU A 331 -23.99 9.20 -0.71
C GLU A 331 -24.14 10.69 -0.35
N LEU A 332 -23.27 11.57 -0.85
CA LEU A 332 -23.38 13.02 -0.66
C LEU A 332 -24.18 13.72 -1.76
N MET A 333 -24.25 13.15 -2.96
CA MET A 333 -24.99 13.75 -4.07
C MET A 333 -26.49 13.39 -4.06
N LEU A 334 -26.88 12.39 -3.27
CA LEU A 334 -28.25 11.95 -3.03
C LEU A 334 -28.87 12.66 -1.83
#